data_AF-A0A3Q9F656-F1
#
_entry.id   AF-A0A3Q9F656-F1
#
_cell.length_a   1.000
_cell.length_b   1.000
_cell.length_c   1.000
_cell.angle_alpha   90.00
_cell.angle_beta   90.00
_cell.angle_gamma   90.00
#
_symmetry.space_group_name_H-M   'P 1'
#
loop_
_entity.id
_entity.type
_entity.pdbx_description
1 polymer ?
#
loop_
_entity_poly.entity_id
_entity_poly.type
_entity_poly.pdbx_seq_one_letter_code
_entity_poly.pdbx_strand_id
1 'polypeptide(L)'
;MPRCRAAGFTLIELMIVLAIVAVLAGWGIPSYREHVVRVHRASAVSALYRAAQYLETLDGAPPATLPDAFARAPPDGHAVYRLTLGRPDGPDSPVSYELSATPLDAGPMRDDACGTFTLRSDGTKGNAGSDGVDEPGAACWGMR
;
A
#
# COMPACT_ATOMS: atom_id res chain seq x y z
N MET A 1 -24.93 -26.42 -52.82
CA MET A 1 -24.36 -25.43 -51.88
C MET A 1 -23.50 -26.19 -50.87
N PRO A 2 -22.16 -26.08 -50.91
CA PRO A 2 -21.31 -26.78 -49.95
C PRO A 2 -21.45 -26.10 -48.59
N ARG A 3 -21.90 -26.85 -47.58
CA ARG A 3 -21.92 -26.41 -46.19
C ARG A 3 -20.48 -26.37 -45.68
N CYS A 4 -19.97 -25.17 -45.38
CA CYS A 4 -18.78 -25.03 -44.54
C CYS A 4 -19.10 -25.70 -43.19
N ARG A 5 -18.48 -26.85 -42.92
CA ARG A 5 -18.48 -27.42 -41.58
C ARG A 5 -17.70 -26.46 -40.69
N ALA A 6 -18.37 -25.87 -39.70
CA ALA A 6 -17.66 -25.18 -38.64
C ALA A 6 -16.74 -26.21 -37.96
N ALA A 7 -15.43 -26.03 -38.07
CA ALA A 7 -14.47 -26.83 -37.32
C ALA A 7 -14.61 -26.43 -35.84
N GLY A 8 -15.24 -27.30 -35.05
CA GLY A 8 -15.34 -27.12 -33.60
C GLY A 8 -14.07 -27.61 -32.90
N PHE A 9 -13.73 -26.98 -31.78
CA PHE A 9 -12.68 -27.45 -30.87
C PHE A 9 -13.02 -28.85 -30.35
N THR A 10 -12.02 -29.72 -30.25
CA THR A 10 -12.22 -31.04 -29.66
C THR A 10 -12.28 -30.97 -28.13
N LEU A 11 -12.97 -31.91 -27.49
CA LEU A 11 -13.04 -31.98 -26.03
C LEU A 11 -11.64 -32.15 -25.41
N ILE A 12 -10.75 -32.88 -26.09
CA ILE A 12 -9.37 -33.07 -25.62
C ILE A 12 -8.53 -31.79 -25.74
N GLU A 13 -8.74 -30.99 -26.78
CA GLU A 13 -8.08 -29.70 -26.95
C GLU A 13 -8.50 -28.71 -25.85
N LEU A 14 -9.80 -28.68 -25.51
CA LEU A 14 -10.28 -27.90 -24.38
C LEU A 14 -9.67 -28.37 -23.05
N MET A 15 -9.57 -29.68 -22.84
CA MET A 15 -8.97 -30.24 -21.62
C MET A 15 -7.48 -29.87 -21.48
N ILE A 16 -6.73 -29.87 -22.59
CA ILE A 16 -5.32 -29.46 -22.58
C ILE A 16 -5.20 -27.95 -22.27
N VAL A 17 -6.04 -27.10 -22.87
CA VAL A 17 -6.05 -25.65 -22.59
C VAL A 17 -6.36 -25.40 -21.11
N LEU A 18 -7.36 -26.06 -20.53
CA LEU A 18 -7.69 -25.91 -19.12
C LEU A 18 -6.56 -26.38 -18.20
N ALA A 19 -5.87 -27.48 -18.55
CA ALA A 19 -4.71 -27.95 -17.79
C ALA A 19 -3.57 -26.93 -17.79
N ILE A 20 -3.25 -26.32 -18.93
CA ILE A 20 -2.23 -25.28 -19.04
C ILE A 20 -2.62 -24.05 -18.21
N VAL A 21 -3.87 -23.59 -18.33
CA VAL A 21 -4.37 -22.44 -17.56
C VAL A 21 -4.30 -22.70 -16.06
N ALA A 22 -4.63 -23.90 -15.59
CA ALA A 22 -4.54 -24.25 -14.17
C ALA A 22 -3.10 -24.17 -13.63
N VAL A 23 -2.12 -24.67 -14.40
CA VAL A 23 -0.70 -24.55 -14.05
C VAL A 23 -0.25 -23.09 -14.02
N LEU A 24 -0.60 -22.30 -15.04
CA LEU A 24 -0.22 -20.89 -15.10
C LEU A 24 -0.87 -20.07 -13.98
N ALA A 25 -2.14 -20.32 -13.67
CA ALA A 25 -2.85 -19.62 -12.61
C ALA A 25 -2.23 -19.90 -11.23
N GLY A 26 -1.76 -21.13 -10.98
CA GLY A 26 -1.09 -21.50 -9.74
C GLY A 26 0.14 -20.66 -9.42
N TRP A 27 0.94 -20.30 -10.44
CA TRP A 27 2.15 -19.51 -10.27
C TRP A 27 1.92 -18.00 -10.47
N GLY A 28 1.07 -17.62 -11.42
CA GLY A 28 0.86 -16.23 -11.81
C GLY A 28 0.14 -15.42 -10.74
N ILE A 29 -0.88 -15.99 -10.08
CA ILE A 29 -1.68 -15.29 -9.07
C ILE A 29 -0.86 -14.87 -7.83
N PRO A 30 -0.11 -15.75 -7.15
CA PRO A 30 0.65 -15.34 -5.96
C PRO A 30 1.72 -14.29 -6.29
N SER A 31 2.43 -14.43 -7.43
CA SER A 31 3.45 -13.48 -7.86
C SER A 31 2.88 -12.08 -8.11
N TYR A 32 1.70 -11.99 -8.74
CA TYR A 32 1.04 -10.71 -8.96
C TYR A 32 0.60 -10.04 -7.65
N ARG A 33 0.08 -10.82 -6.69
CA ARG A 33 -0.34 -10.30 -5.39
C ARG A 33 0.81 -9.63 -4.64
N GLU A 34 1.97 -10.27 -4.58
CA GLU A 34 3.15 -9.69 -3.94
C GLU A 34 3.62 -8.40 -4.63
N HIS A 35 3.54 -8.35 -5.96
CA HIS A 35 3.88 -7.13 -6.70
C HIS A 35 2.95 -5.98 -6.32
N VAL A 36 1.63 -6.22 -6.27
CA VAL A 36 0.63 -5.22 -5.88
C VAL A 36 0.83 -4.75 -4.44
N VAL A 37 1.12 -5.67 -3.50
CA VAL A 37 1.47 -5.32 -2.11
C VAL A 37 2.66 -4.37 -2.06
N ARG A 38 3.76 -4.67 -2.78
CA ARG A 38 4.95 -3.80 -2.82
C ARG A 38 4.63 -2.42 -3.37
N VAL A 39 3.81 -2.33 -4.41
CA VAL A 39 3.37 -1.04 -4.98
C VAL A 39 2.55 -0.23 -3.97
N HIS A 40 1.66 -0.87 -3.21
CA HIS A 40 0.87 -0.19 -2.19
C HIS A 40 1.73 0.30 -1.01
N ARG A 41 2.69 -0.49 -0.54
CA ARG A 41 3.66 -0.06 0.48
C ARG A 41 4.49 1.13 0.00
N ALA A 42 4.99 1.08 -1.23
CA ALA A 42 5.71 2.19 -1.84
C ALA A 42 4.83 3.45 -1.96
N SER A 43 3.54 3.29 -2.30
CA SER A 43 2.58 4.38 -2.32
C SER A 43 2.40 5.00 -0.93
N ALA A 44 2.26 4.20 0.13
CA ALA A 44 2.13 4.68 1.51
C ALA A 44 3.36 5.49 1.94
N VAL A 45 4.55 4.95 1.70
CA VAL A 45 5.83 5.62 1.98
C VAL A 45 5.95 6.94 1.20
N SER A 46 5.59 6.93 -0.09
CA SER A 46 5.63 8.16 -0.91
C SER A 46 4.67 9.23 -0.39
N ALA A 47 3.49 8.83 0.11
CA ALA A 47 2.52 9.75 0.67
C ALA A 47 3.00 10.35 2.00
N LEU A 48 3.66 9.56 2.85
CA LEU A 48 4.28 10.06 4.08
C LEU A 48 5.34 11.13 3.77
N TYR A 49 6.21 10.90 2.79
CA TYR A 49 7.20 11.92 2.40
C TYR A 49 6.58 13.16 1.78
N ARG A 50 5.50 13.02 1.00
CA ARG A 50 4.76 14.18 0.47
C ARG A 50 4.12 15.00 1.59
N ALA A 51 3.52 14.33 2.57
CA ALA A 51 2.93 14.99 3.74
C ALA A 51 4.02 15.66 4.60
N ALA A 52 5.15 15.01 4.84
CA ALA A 52 6.29 15.60 5.54
C ALA A 52 6.80 16.85 4.81
N GLN A 53 7.03 16.75 3.50
CA GLN A 53 7.46 17.90 2.69
C GLN A 53 6.48 19.06 2.77
N TYR A 54 5.17 18.79 2.77
CA TYR A 54 4.16 19.83 2.96
C TYR A 54 4.28 20.50 4.34
N LEU A 55 4.48 19.72 5.41
CA LEU A 55 4.67 20.28 6.75
C LEU A 55 5.95 21.13 6.84
N GLU A 56 7.03 20.74 6.19
CA GLU A 56 8.26 21.56 6.12
C GLU A 56 8.09 22.88 5.36
N THR A 57 7.08 23.00 4.48
CA THR A 57 6.76 24.27 3.81
C THR A 57 5.93 25.22 4.65
N LEU A 58 5.39 24.75 5.79
CA LEU A 58 4.60 25.60 6.68
C LEU A 58 5.53 26.35 7.63
N ASP A 59 5.38 27.66 7.68
CA ASP A 59 6.00 28.46 8.72
C ASP A 59 5.25 28.29 10.05
N GLY A 60 5.84 27.54 10.99
CA GLY A 60 5.34 27.42 12.37
C GLY A 60 4.83 26.02 12.73
N ALA A 61 3.89 25.96 13.67
CA ALA A 61 3.42 24.69 14.21
C ALA A 61 2.60 23.89 13.17
N PRO A 62 2.77 22.56 13.10
CA PRO A 62 1.95 21.70 12.26
C PRO A 62 0.45 21.87 12.54
N PRO A 63 -0.42 21.80 11.51
CA PRO A 63 -1.85 21.85 11.71
C PRO A 63 -2.35 20.67 12.55
N ALA A 64 -3.54 20.79 13.13
CA ALA A 64 -4.12 19.70 13.91
C ALA A 64 -4.47 18.46 13.08
N THR A 65 -4.69 18.63 11.77
CA THR A 65 -5.04 17.56 10.84
C THR A 65 -4.38 17.82 9.48
N LEU A 66 -4.14 16.74 8.72
CA LEU A 66 -3.65 16.85 7.35
C LEU A 66 -4.77 17.29 6.41
N PRO A 67 -4.48 18.12 5.39
CA PRO A 67 -5.41 18.35 4.30
C PRO A 67 -5.81 17.05 3.60
N ASP A 68 -7.03 16.97 3.07
CA ASP A 68 -7.56 15.77 2.41
C ASP A 68 -6.68 15.25 1.25
N ALA A 69 -5.94 16.15 0.61
CA ALA A 69 -4.97 15.83 -0.45
C ALA A 69 -3.80 14.95 0.03
N PHE A 70 -3.48 15.01 1.33
CA PHE A 70 -2.41 14.23 1.96
C PHE A 70 -2.95 13.17 2.92
N ALA A 71 -4.24 13.18 3.25
CA ALA A 71 -4.86 12.26 4.20
C ALA A 71 -5.07 10.83 3.65
N ARG A 72 -4.76 10.57 2.37
CA ARG A 72 -5.02 9.29 1.70
C ARG A 72 -3.90 8.91 0.74
N ALA A 73 -3.64 7.61 0.62
CA ALA A 73 -2.72 7.06 -0.36
C ALA A 73 -3.33 5.83 -1.07
N PRO A 74 -3.29 5.78 -2.42
CA PRO A 74 -2.92 6.84 -3.34
C PRO A 74 -3.82 8.10 -3.21
N PRO A 75 -3.31 9.31 -3.51
CA PRO A 75 -4.13 10.53 -3.47
C PRO A 75 -5.21 10.54 -4.56
N ASP A 76 -4.90 9.90 -5.69
CA ASP A 76 -5.80 9.74 -6.84
C ASP A 76 -6.32 8.30 -6.90
N GLY A 77 -7.63 8.13 -6.97
CA GLY A 77 -8.29 6.82 -7.12
C GLY A 77 -8.72 6.17 -5.80
N HIS A 78 -8.67 4.84 -5.75
CA HIS A 78 -9.10 4.07 -4.57
C HIS A 78 -8.01 4.11 -3.50
N ALA A 79 -8.26 4.85 -2.43
CA ALA A 79 -7.37 4.90 -1.27
C ALA A 79 -7.22 3.50 -0.65
N VAL A 80 -6.00 3.15 -0.31
CA VAL A 80 -5.62 1.89 0.34
C VAL A 80 -5.09 2.13 1.75
N TYR A 81 -4.47 3.29 1.96
CA TYR A 81 -4.01 3.77 3.25
C TYR A 81 -4.66 5.12 3.59
N ARG A 82 -4.87 5.36 4.89
CA ARG A 82 -5.23 6.65 5.47
C ARG A 82 -4.03 7.21 6.23
N LEU A 83 -3.74 8.49 5.99
CA LEU A 83 -2.68 9.19 6.67
C LEU A 83 -3.26 10.04 7.81
N THR A 84 -2.60 9.99 8.95
CA THR A 84 -2.91 10.79 10.14
C THR A 84 -1.65 11.51 10.61
N LEU A 85 -1.86 12.64 11.28
CA LEU A 85 -0.81 13.45 11.88
C LEU A 85 -1.01 13.45 13.39
N GLY A 86 -0.04 12.90 14.10
CA GLY A 86 0.09 12.92 15.55
C GLY A 86 1.10 13.97 16.00
N ARG A 87 0.89 14.51 17.20
CA ARG A 87 1.82 15.41 17.88
C ARG A 87 2.25 14.76 19.20
N PRO A 88 3.36 14.01 19.21
CA PRO A 88 3.76 13.20 20.35
C PRO A 88 4.10 14.06 21.58
N ASP A 89 4.62 15.28 21.39
CA ASP A 89 5.02 16.17 22.48
C ASP A 89 3.95 17.25 22.79
N GLY A 90 2.71 17.05 22.35
CA GLY A 90 1.58 17.96 22.59
C GLY A 90 1.35 18.99 21.48
N PRO A 91 0.23 19.74 21.55
CA PRO A 91 -0.23 20.58 20.45
C PRO A 91 0.67 21.78 20.13
N ASP A 92 1.48 22.21 21.10
CA ASP A 92 2.27 23.45 21.02
C ASP A 92 3.74 23.21 20.66
N SER A 93 4.18 21.95 20.45
CA SER A 93 5.53 21.67 19.97
C SER A 93 5.64 22.02 18.48
N PRO A 94 6.42 23.06 18.10
CA PRO A 94 6.48 23.49 16.71
C PRO A 94 7.36 22.60 15.84
N VAL A 95 8.09 21.65 16.43
CA VAL A 95 9.17 20.89 15.75
C VAL A 95 8.91 19.39 15.75
N SER A 96 7.98 18.88 16.54
CA SER A 96 7.74 17.43 16.63
C SER A 96 6.37 17.01 16.13
N TYR A 97 6.41 16.19 15.08
CA TYR A 97 5.24 15.54 14.52
C TYR A 97 5.54 14.08 14.19
N GLU A 98 4.49 13.29 14.12
CA GLU A 98 4.52 11.90 13.68
C GLU A 98 3.42 11.69 12.64
N LEU A 99 3.81 11.30 11.44
CA LEU A 99 2.91 10.93 10.36
C LEU A 99 2.72 9.42 10.39
N SER A 100 1.47 8.96 10.33
CA SER A 100 1.15 7.53 10.31
C SER A 100 0.28 7.19 9.10
N ALA A 101 0.68 6.20 8.31
CA ALA A 101 -0.10 5.67 7.20
C ALA A 101 -0.66 4.29 7.60
N THR A 102 -1.95 4.26 7.94
CA THR A 102 -2.70 3.07 8.39
C THR A 102 -3.42 2.41 7.20
N PRO A 103 -3.31 1.09 7.00
CA PRO A 103 -4.14 0.38 6.02
C PRO A 103 -5.62 0.57 6.31
N LEU A 104 -6.45 0.66 5.27
CA LEU A 104 -7.91 0.66 5.46
C LEU A 104 -8.42 -0.73 5.84
N ASP A 105 -9.36 -0.78 6.80
CA ASP A 105 -9.95 -2.04 7.31
C ASP A 105 -10.64 -2.87 6.23
N ALA A 106 -11.22 -2.22 5.20
CA ALA A 106 -11.85 -2.91 4.07
C ALA A 106 -10.94 -3.00 2.84
N GLY A 107 -9.64 -2.70 2.99
CA GLY A 107 -8.68 -2.59 1.90
C GLY A 107 -7.85 -3.86 1.67
N PRO A 108 -7.17 -3.96 0.52
CA PRO A 108 -6.31 -5.10 0.18
C PRO A 108 -5.07 -5.24 1.09
N MET A 109 -4.78 -4.23 1.91
CA MET A 109 -3.63 -4.17 2.83
C MET A 109 -3.98 -4.38 4.30
N ARG A 110 -5.23 -4.76 4.64
CA ARG A 110 -5.64 -4.97 6.04
C ARG A 110 -4.74 -5.97 6.77
N ASP A 111 -4.42 -7.09 6.10
CA ASP A 111 -3.68 -8.21 6.68
C ASP A 111 -2.20 -8.17 6.28
N ASP A 112 -1.68 -6.98 5.91
CA ASP A 112 -0.29 -6.81 5.52
C ASP A 112 0.64 -6.84 6.74
N ALA A 113 1.70 -7.66 6.67
CA ALA A 113 2.65 -7.81 7.78
C ALA A 113 3.33 -6.49 8.19
N CYS A 114 3.51 -5.54 7.27
CA CYS A 114 4.11 -4.25 7.60
C CYS A 114 3.13 -3.30 8.31
N GLY A 115 1.82 -3.49 8.14
CA GLY A 115 0.79 -2.72 8.82
C GLY A 115 0.93 -1.21 8.62
N THR A 116 0.99 -0.49 9.74
CA THR A 116 1.02 0.98 9.78
C THR A 116 2.42 1.51 9.65
N PHE A 117 2.68 2.37 8.66
CA PHE A 117 3.99 3.02 8.50
C PHE A 117 4.03 4.34 9.27
N THR A 118 5.11 4.63 9.99
CA THR A 118 5.29 5.86 10.76
C THR A 118 6.55 6.64 10.35
N LEU A 119 6.44 7.96 10.26
CA LEU A 119 7.53 8.88 9.97
C LEU A 119 7.49 10.07 10.92
N ARG A 120 8.57 10.26 11.69
CA ARG A 120 8.71 11.40 12.61
C ARG A 120 9.49 12.54 11.97
N SER A 121 9.34 13.75 12.51
CA SER A 121 10.02 14.96 12.01
C SER A 121 11.55 14.88 12.07
N ASP A 122 12.12 14.05 12.95
CA ASP A 122 13.56 13.76 13.02
C ASP A 122 14.03 12.72 11.97
N GLY A 123 13.14 12.26 11.10
CA GLY A 123 13.41 11.24 10.09
C GLY A 123 13.38 9.80 10.61
N THR A 124 13.00 9.58 11.87
CA THR A 124 12.80 8.24 12.43
C THR A 124 11.64 7.56 11.70
N LYS A 125 11.93 6.39 11.15
CA LYS A 125 10.99 5.54 10.41
C LYS A 125 10.62 4.35 11.27
N GLY A 126 9.35 4.01 11.30
CA GLY A 126 8.85 2.83 12.00
C GLY A 126 7.73 2.18 11.24
N ASN A 127 7.37 0.98 11.67
CA ASN A 127 6.12 0.38 11.27
C ASN A 127 5.58 -0.50 12.41
N ALA A 128 4.28 -0.45 12.60
CA ALA A 128 3.58 -1.33 13.52
C ALA A 128 2.82 -2.37 12.69
N GLY A 129 3.25 -3.64 12.77
CA GLY A 129 2.55 -4.75 12.13
C GLY A 129 1.14 -4.95 12.71
N SER A 130 0.29 -5.70 12.00
CA SER A 130 -1.04 -6.07 12.47
C SER A 130 -1.03 -6.82 13.82
N ASP A 131 0.10 -7.47 14.12
CA ASP A 131 0.28 -8.34 15.29
C ASP A 131 0.87 -7.60 16.50
N GLY A 132 1.03 -6.27 16.42
CA GLY A 132 1.50 -5.42 17.51
C GLY A 132 2.98 -5.60 17.87
N VAL A 133 3.73 -6.36 17.08
CA VAL A 133 5.19 -6.49 17.21
C VAL A 133 5.83 -5.48 16.27
N ASP A 134 6.64 -4.58 16.83
CA ASP A 134 7.49 -3.66 16.07
C ASP A 134 8.56 -4.48 15.33
N GLU A 135 8.25 -4.93 14.12
CA GLU A 135 9.26 -5.48 13.22
C GLU A 135 10.31 -4.40 12.91
N PRO A 136 11.62 -4.75 12.90
CA PRO A 136 12.65 -3.76 12.61
C PRO A 136 12.37 -3.11 11.26
N GLY A 137 12.09 -1.80 11.27
CA GLY A 137 11.57 -1.04 10.12
C GLY A 137 12.37 -1.12 8.84
N ALA A 138 13.59 -1.67 8.89
CA ALA A 138 14.43 -1.94 7.73
C ALA A 138 13.78 -2.87 6.68
N ALA A 139 12.98 -3.86 7.10
CA ALA A 139 12.37 -4.82 6.15
C ALA A 139 11.19 -4.21 5.37
N CYS A 140 10.37 -3.40 6.04
CA CYS A 140 9.15 -2.82 5.47
C CYS A 140 9.39 -1.52 4.71
N TRP A 141 10.36 -0.71 5.16
CA TRP A 141 10.77 0.52 4.49
C TRP A 141 11.81 0.29 3.39
N GLY A 142 12.48 -0.86 3.39
CA GLY A 142 13.46 -1.25 2.38
C GLY A 142 12.79 -1.78 1.11
N MET A 143 12.85 -1.01 0.01
CA MET A 143 12.49 -1.48 -1.34
C MET A 143 13.61 -2.35 -1.94
N ARG A 144 13.96 -3.48 -1.31
CA ARG A 144 14.89 -4.46 -1.88
C ARG A 144 14.25 -5.83 -2.03
#